data_AF-A0A9D8C9D8-F1
#
_entry.id   AF-A0A9D8C9D8-F1
#
_cell.length_a   1.000
_cell.length_b   1.000
_cell.length_c   1.000
_cell.angle_alpha   90.00
_cell.angle_beta   90.00
_cell.angle_gamma   90.00
#
_symmetry.space_group_name_H-M   'P 1'
#
loop_
_entity.id
_entity.type
_entity.pdbx_description
1 polymer ?
#
loop_
_entity_poly.entity_id
_entity_poly.type
_entity_poly.pdbx_seq_one_letter_code
_entity_poly.pdbx_strand_id
1 'polypeptide(L)'
;MLYNELVPAGGPALTTSKMTREQMLEIVACGKFDGGFIMPNYDNDAWVRRTCSGNPAERPPQPGMRMLAPREAEAVVAYIQAVYQGKAMSRAWCLRWFERSPQGRAFVP
;
A
#
# COMPACT_ATOMS: atom_id res chain seq x y z
N MET A 1 -19.03 12.60 -16.88
CA MET A 1 -17.66 13.08 -17.18
C MET A 1 -16.69 11.96 -16.92
N LEU A 2 -15.82 11.73 -17.89
CA LEU A 2 -14.87 10.63 -18.00
C LEU A 2 -13.77 10.75 -16.94
N TYR A 3 -13.57 9.72 -16.10
CA TYR A 3 -12.27 9.53 -15.43
C TYR A 3 -11.51 8.48 -16.22
N ASN A 4 -10.89 8.92 -17.31
CA ASN A 4 -10.05 8.12 -18.20
C ASN A 4 -8.71 8.83 -18.43
N GLU A 5 -8.12 9.36 -17.36
CA GLU A 5 -6.74 9.79 -17.33
C GLU A 5 -6.00 8.88 -16.37
N LEU A 6 -5.03 8.16 -16.93
CA LEU A 6 -4.10 7.28 -16.23
C LEU A 6 -3.30 8.11 -15.23
N VAL A 7 -3.83 8.28 -14.01
CA VAL A 7 -2.97 8.45 -12.83
C VAL A 7 -1.95 7.31 -12.92
N PRO A 8 -0.63 7.55 -12.85
CA PRO A 8 0.34 6.46 -12.90
C PRO A 8 -0.07 5.45 -11.82
N ALA A 9 -0.56 4.29 -12.27
CA ALA A 9 -1.11 3.27 -11.41
C ALA A 9 0.05 2.58 -10.70
N GLY A 10 0.59 3.24 -9.70
CA GLY A 10 1.77 2.77 -8.99
C GLY A 10 2.35 3.89 -8.17
N GLY A 11 2.17 3.81 -6.86
CA GLY A 11 3.02 4.54 -5.93
C GLY A 11 4.49 4.14 -6.12
N PRO A 12 5.43 4.86 -5.47
CA PRO A 12 6.84 4.53 -5.54
C PRO A 12 7.10 3.08 -5.13
N ALA A 13 8.11 2.46 -5.75
CA ALA A 13 8.46 1.06 -5.48
C ALA A 13 8.84 0.85 -4.01
N LEU A 14 8.22 -0.14 -3.36
CA LEU A 14 8.53 -0.48 -1.96
C LEU A 14 9.99 -0.94 -1.78
N THR A 15 10.61 -1.47 -2.84
CA THR A 15 11.99 -1.97 -2.84
C THR A 15 13.02 -0.86 -2.72
N THR A 16 12.73 0.34 -3.23
CA THR A 16 13.61 1.51 -3.16
C THR A 16 13.25 2.46 -2.02
N SER A 17 12.24 2.11 -1.21
CA SER A 17 11.77 2.93 -0.12
C SER A 17 12.84 3.14 0.95
N LYS A 18 13.03 4.41 1.34
CA LYS A 18 13.88 4.82 2.47
C LYS A 18 13.08 5.17 3.73
N MET A 19 11.78 4.88 3.72
CA MET A 19 10.90 5.22 4.84
C MET A 19 11.25 4.41 6.09
N THR A 20 11.16 5.05 7.26
CA THR A 20 11.24 4.35 8.54
C THR A 20 9.98 3.51 8.77
N ARG A 21 10.01 2.63 9.77
CA ARG A 21 8.85 1.82 10.15
C ARG A 21 7.65 2.70 10.50
N GLU A 22 7.89 3.78 11.25
CA GLU A 22 6.87 4.71 11.73
C GLU A 22 6.22 5.45 10.56
N GLN A 23 7.03 5.91 9.60
CA GLN A 23 6.55 6.56 8.38
C GLN A 23 5.72 5.60 7.53
N MET A 24 6.16 4.35 7.37
CA MET A 24 5.38 3.34 6.66
C MET A 24 4.06 3.04 7.37
N LEU A 25 4.07 2.95 8.70
CA LEU A 25 2.88 2.67 9.49
C LEU A 25 1.86 3.80 9.40
N GLU A 26 2.31 5.06 9.43
CA GLU A 26 1.47 6.22 9.21
C GLU A 26 0.82 6.15 7.82
N ILE A 27 1.60 5.91 6.77
CA ILE A 27 1.09 5.86 5.39
C ILE A 27 0.10 4.71 5.19
N VAL A 28 0.39 3.52 5.72
CA VAL A 28 -0.53 2.37 5.64
C VAL A 28 -1.83 2.66 6.39
N ALA A 29 -1.76 3.26 7.58
CA ALA A 29 -2.95 3.53 8.38
C ALA A 29 -3.78 4.69 7.79
N CYS A 30 -3.14 5.84 7.55
CA CYS A 30 -3.78 7.11 7.21
C CYS A 30 -3.98 7.35 5.71
N GLY A 31 -3.32 6.57 4.85
CA GLY A 31 -3.23 6.83 3.41
C GLY A 31 -2.32 8.02 3.09
N LYS A 32 -2.01 8.21 1.81
CA LYS A 32 -1.16 9.30 1.31
C LYS A 32 -1.70 9.85 0.00
N PHE A 33 -1.75 11.18 -0.09
CA PHE A 33 -2.02 11.93 -1.31
C PHE A 33 -0.86 12.90 -1.51
N ASP A 34 -0.02 12.65 -2.52
CA ASP A 34 1.18 13.43 -2.80
C ASP A 34 1.57 13.29 -4.27
N GLY A 35 1.86 14.39 -4.96
CA GLY A 35 2.33 14.37 -6.35
C GLY A 35 1.44 13.61 -7.35
N GLY A 36 0.12 13.54 -7.10
CA GLY A 36 -0.84 12.79 -7.93
C GLY A 36 -0.98 11.30 -7.59
N PHE A 37 -0.22 10.77 -6.63
CA PHE A 37 -0.41 9.40 -6.13
C PHE A 37 -1.51 9.36 -5.08
N ILE A 38 -2.44 8.41 -5.22
CA ILE A 38 -3.56 8.22 -4.28
C ILE A 38 -3.40 6.87 -3.61
N MET A 39 -3.12 6.88 -2.31
CA MET A 39 -3.18 5.70 -1.45
C MET A 39 -4.35 5.86 -0.46
N PRO A 40 -5.33 4.93 -0.47
CA PRO A 40 -6.42 4.94 0.50
C PRO A 40 -5.92 4.83 1.93
N ASN A 41 -6.76 5.24 2.89
CA ASN A 41 -6.54 4.84 4.28
C ASN A 41 -6.97 3.37 4.46
N TYR A 42 -6.29 2.63 5.33
CA TYR A 42 -6.62 1.24 5.64
C TYR A 42 -7.02 1.04 7.10
N ASP A 43 -6.97 2.08 7.92
CA ASP A 43 -7.48 2.09 9.29
C ASP A 43 -8.41 3.31 9.48
N ASN A 44 -9.72 3.06 9.62
CA ASN A 44 -10.75 4.10 9.72
C ASN A 44 -10.53 5.02 10.93
N ASP A 45 -10.01 4.46 12.01
CA ASP A 45 -9.81 5.18 13.26
C ASP A 45 -8.41 5.79 13.34
N ALA A 46 -7.56 5.63 12.32
CA ALA A 46 -6.20 6.16 12.33
C ALA A 46 -6.19 7.69 12.52
N TRP A 47 -7.08 8.39 11.83
CA TRP A 47 -7.21 9.86 11.91
C TRP A 47 -7.73 10.35 13.27
N VAL A 48 -8.34 9.46 14.07
CA VAL A 48 -8.80 9.76 15.43
C VAL A 48 -7.72 9.37 16.46
N ARG A 49 -7.03 8.25 16.26
CA ARG A 49 -6.11 7.65 17.23
C ARG A 49 -4.64 8.00 17.03
N ARG A 50 -4.24 8.50 15.85
CA ARG A 50 -2.85 8.74 15.47
C ARG A 50 -2.69 10.15 14.88
N THR A 51 -1.46 10.64 14.92
CA THR A 51 -1.07 11.90 14.29
C THR A 51 -0.86 11.66 12.79
N CYS A 52 -1.95 11.58 12.04
CA CYS A 52 -1.90 11.51 10.59
C CYS A 52 -1.54 12.89 10.00
N SER A 53 -0.58 12.95 9.08
CA SER A 53 -0.23 14.19 8.38
C SER A 53 -1.23 14.52 7.26
N GLY A 54 -1.76 15.76 7.22
CA GLY A 54 -2.62 16.27 6.13
C GLY A 54 -4.12 16.27 6.43
N ASN A 55 -4.96 16.20 5.38
CA ASN A 55 -6.42 16.33 5.50
C ASN A 55 -7.15 14.98 5.33
N PRO A 56 -7.97 14.54 6.32
CA PRO A 56 -8.70 13.26 6.24
C PRO A 56 -9.71 13.19 5.08
N ALA A 57 -10.31 14.33 4.67
CA ALA A 57 -11.30 14.36 3.60
C ALA A 57 -10.72 13.98 2.21
N GLU A 58 -9.41 14.11 2.04
CA GLU A 58 -8.71 13.77 0.80
C GLU A 58 -8.37 12.27 0.70
N ARG A 59 -8.59 11.50 1.78
CA ARG A 59 -8.11 10.11 1.90
C ARG A 59 -9.20 9.21 2.48
N PRO A 60 -10.37 9.14 1.81
CA PRO A 60 -11.45 8.31 2.28
C PRO A 60 -11.00 6.83 2.30
N PRO A 61 -11.58 6.02 3.21
CA PRO A 61 -11.47 4.58 3.10
C PRO A 61 -12.00 4.13 1.74
N GLN A 62 -11.34 3.13 1.16
CA GLN A 62 -11.81 2.59 -0.10
C GLN A 62 -13.11 1.80 0.15
N PRO A 63 -14.24 2.15 -0.52
CA PRO A 63 -15.49 1.44 -0.32
C PRO A 63 -15.34 -0.07 -0.61
N GLY A 64 -15.86 -0.90 0.29
CA GLY A 64 -15.79 -2.36 0.16
C GLY A 64 -14.42 -2.98 0.49
N MET A 65 -13.42 -2.19 0.89
CA MET A 65 -12.19 -2.74 1.45
C MET A 65 -12.38 -3.15 2.91
N ARG A 66 -11.78 -4.28 3.27
CA ARG A 66 -11.60 -4.67 4.66
C ARG A 66 -10.56 -3.74 5.29
N MET A 67 -10.95 -3.06 6.36
CA MET A 67 -10.03 -2.26 7.15
C MET A 67 -9.10 -3.17 7.97
N LEU A 68 -7.88 -2.68 8.17
CA LEU A 68 -6.86 -3.30 9.00
C LEU A 68 -7.03 -2.86 10.45
N ALA A 69 -6.99 -3.82 11.36
CA ALA A 69 -6.74 -3.53 12.77
C ALA A 69 -5.31 -2.99 12.94
N PRO A 70 -4.99 -2.25 14.03
CA PRO A 70 -3.65 -1.70 14.25
C PRO A 70 -2.53 -2.74 14.15
N ARG A 71 -2.73 -3.93 14.73
CA ARG A 71 -1.79 -5.04 14.67
C ARG A 71 -1.57 -5.58 13.24
N GLU A 72 -2.58 -5.50 12.39
CA GLU A 72 -2.48 -5.96 11.00
C GLU A 72 -1.70 -4.95 10.16
N ALA A 73 -1.90 -3.65 10.40
CA ALA A 73 -1.07 -2.61 9.77
C ALA A 73 0.41 -2.79 10.15
N GLU A 74 0.70 -3.10 11.41
CA GLU A 74 2.06 -3.41 11.86
C GLU A 74 2.65 -4.67 11.21
N ALA A 75 1.84 -5.73 11.06
CA ALA A 75 2.26 -6.94 10.36
C ALA A 75 2.54 -6.68 8.87
N VAL A 76 1.73 -5.85 8.22
CA VAL A 76 1.95 -5.40 6.84
C VAL A 76 3.28 -4.64 6.74
N VAL A 77 3.54 -3.68 7.62
CA VAL A 77 4.82 -2.94 7.61
C VAL A 77 6.01 -3.88 7.83
N ALA A 78 5.92 -4.77 8.81
CA ALA A 78 6.97 -5.76 9.07
C ALA A 78 7.23 -6.64 7.84
N TYR A 79 6.18 -7.07 7.15
CA TYR A 79 6.29 -7.81 5.88
C TYR A 79 6.95 -6.98 4.78
N ILE A 80 6.55 -5.71 4.62
CA ILE A 80 7.13 -4.80 3.62
C ILE A 80 8.63 -4.65 3.83
N GLN A 81 9.06 -4.40 5.07
CA GLN A 81 10.47 -4.25 5.42
C GLN A 81 11.25 -5.55 5.23
N ALA A 82 10.67 -6.68 5.63
CA ALA A 82 11.33 -7.98 5.55
C ALA A 82 11.42 -8.53 4.13
N VAL A 83 10.51 -8.17 3.23
CA VAL A 83 10.37 -8.83 1.92
C VAL A 83 10.68 -7.90 0.74
N TYR A 84 10.36 -6.62 0.85
CA TYR A 84 10.54 -5.68 -0.26
C TYR A 84 11.65 -4.66 0.00
N GLN A 85 11.65 -3.97 1.15
CA GLN A 85 12.54 -2.83 1.37
C GLN A 85 14.03 -3.19 1.21
N GLY A 86 14.71 -2.52 0.28
CA GLY A 86 16.12 -2.76 -0.02
C GLY A 86 16.40 -4.09 -0.73
N LYS A 87 15.36 -4.83 -1.17
CA LYS A 87 15.50 -6.15 -1.79
C LYS A 87 15.28 -6.08 -3.30
N ALA A 88 16.15 -6.76 -4.05
CA ALA A 88 15.95 -6.95 -5.48
C ALA A 88 14.82 -7.95 -5.74
N MET A 89 13.83 -7.57 -6.55
CA MET A 89 12.79 -8.47 -7.02
C MET A 89 13.26 -9.17 -8.29
N SER A 90 13.55 -10.46 -8.19
CA SER A 90 13.89 -11.27 -9.35
C SER A 90 12.63 -11.78 -10.07
N ARG A 91 12.74 -12.08 -11.37
CA ARG A 91 11.66 -12.73 -12.12
C ARG A 91 11.20 -14.02 -11.45
N ALA A 92 12.13 -14.82 -10.93
CA ALA A 92 11.81 -16.05 -10.19
C ALA A 92 11.02 -15.78 -8.90
N TRP A 93 11.32 -14.69 -8.20
CA TRP A 93 10.55 -14.28 -7.02
C TRP A 93 9.13 -13.84 -7.39
N CYS A 94 9.00 -13.07 -8.48
CA CYS A 94 7.72 -12.64 -9.03
C CYS A 94 6.83 -13.83 -9.43
N LEU A 95 7.38 -14.80 -10.18
CA LEU A 95 6.64 -15.99 -10.61
C LEU A 95 6.12 -16.83 -9.44
N ARG A 96 6.95 -17.06 -8.40
CA ARG A 96 6.50 -17.78 -7.20
C ARG A 96 5.33 -17.11 -6.48
N TRP A 97 5.23 -15.78 -6.52
CA TRP A 97 4.12 -15.05 -5.92
C TRP A 97 2.82 -15.29 -6.70
N PHE A 98 2.87 -15.18 -8.03
CA PHE A 98 1.68 -15.35 -8.88
C PHE A 98 1.24 -16.81 -9.02
N GLU A 99 2.16 -17.77 -8.96
CA GLU A 99 1.86 -19.22 -8.93
C GLU A 99 1.11 -19.64 -7.66
N ARG A 100 1.23 -18.87 -6.56
CA ARG A 100 0.57 -19.13 -5.28
C ARG A 100 -0.76 -18.37 -5.08
N SER A 101 -1.11 -17.46 -5.99
CA SER A 101 -2.34 -16.66 -5.85
C SER A 101 -3.57 -17.43 -6.35
N PRO A 102 -4.68 -17.52 -5.58
CA PRO A 102 -5.95 -18.11 -6.04
C PRO A 102 -6.58 -17.37 -7.22
N GLN A 103 -6.14 -16.13 -7.50
CA GLN A 103 -6.56 -15.33 -8.65
C GLN A 103 -5.64 -15.54 -9.87
N GLY A 104 -4.78 -16.56 -9.83
CA GLY A 104 -3.88 -16.95 -10.92
C GLY A 104 -4.63 -17.32 -12.19
N ARG A 105 -5.09 -16.32 -12.95
CA ARG A 105 -5.10 -16.44 -14.40
C ARG A 105 -3.65 -16.66 -14.79
N ALA A 106 -3.35 -17.89 -15.20
CA ALA A 106 -2.04 -18.27 -15.70
C ALA A 106 -1.48 -17.16 -16.58
N PHE A 107 -0.29 -16.66 -16.24
CA PHE A 107 0.46 -15.81 -17.14
C PHE A 107 0.84 -16.68 -18.35
N VAL A 108 0.06 -16.57 -19.42
CA VAL A 108 0.40 -17.18 -20.71
C VAL A 108 1.39 -16.23 -21.39
N PRO A 109 2.61 -16.69 -21.72
CA PRO A 109 3.65 -15.86 -22.31
C PRO A 109 3.29 -15.33 -23.70
#